data_AF-A0A1I7K9X9-F1
#
_entry.id   AF-A0A1I7K9X9-F1
#
_cell.length_a   1.000
_cell.length_b   1.000
_cell.length_c   1.000
_cell.angle_alpha   90.00
_cell.angle_beta   90.00
_cell.angle_gamma   90.00
#
_symmetry.space_group_name_H-M   'P 1'
#
loop_
_entity.id
_entity.type
_entity.pdbx_description
1 polymer ?
#
loop_
_entity_poly.entity_id
_entity_poly.type
_entity_poly.pdbx_seq_one_letter_code
_entity_poly.pdbx_strand_id
1 'polypeptide(L)'
;MPTDGFVRMVQQILVDQAADRLVEQGVRVTVASLGDALRRDGGGAAKGVAVRDLGALLADWKCRRRYREHLAVLDLPEDLERVLATVATALAASRPHVGDGIETGSSGSDGDRHPAGWPTSTHDRLAAMADDIGALREQVAALSQSRSKPPKTKREGRKRGLAAVMARLFWDRMMQHFVEAIRKEGPKTASELLATLDADALEMAESAFERIDTSLIAEKVGERVRRKNYFRQTPDGRYDAL
;
A
#
# COMPACT_ATOMS: atom_id res chain seq x y z
N MET A 1 -37.48 21.51 15.30
CA MET A 1 -37.31 20.23 14.58
C MET A 1 -35.87 20.17 14.11
N PRO A 2 -34.99 19.42 14.79
CA PRO A 2 -33.64 19.22 14.30
C PRO A 2 -33.73 18.58 12.91
N THR A 3 -33.05 19.18 11.94
CA THR A 3 -33.04 18.73 10.55
C THR A 3 -32.37 17.35 10.49
N ASP A 4 -33.00 16.41 9.80
CA ASP A 4 -32.56 15.02 9.63
C ASP A 4 -31.08 14.91 9.19
N GLY A 5 -30.61 15.91 8.43
CA GLY A 5 -29.20 16.02 8.02
C GLY A 5 -28.20 16.22 9.17
N PHE A 6 -28.56 16.94 10.24
CA PHE A 6 -27.66 17.15 11.38
C PHE A 6 -27.42 15.85 12.14
N VAL A 7 -28.48 15.06 12.35
CA VAL A 7 -28.38 13.75 13.01
C VAL A 7 -27.50 12.82 12.20
N ARG A 8 -27.71 12.74 10.88
CA ARG A 8 -26.90 11.91 9.98
C ARG A 8 -25.42 12.31 9.98
N MET A 9 -25.12 13.61 10.01
CA MET A 9 -23.74 14.11 10.07
C MET A 9 -23.03 13.67 11.35
N VAL A 10 -23.68 13.80 12.51
CA VAL A 10 -23.12 13.37 13.79
C VAL A 10 -22.90 11.85 13.81
N GLN A 11 -23.85 11.07 13.30
CA GLN A 11 -23.71 9.62 13.19
C GLN A 11 -22.55 9.22 12.27
N GLN A 12 -22.35 9.92 11.15
CA GLN A 12 -21.21 9.66 10.25
C GLN A 12 -19.87 9.91 10.95
N ILE A 13 -19.74 11.00 11.72
CA ILE A 13 -18.49 11.29 12.45
C ILE A 13 -18.17 10.18 13.46
N LEU A 14 -19.17 9.69 14.19
CA LEU A 14 -18.99 8.60 15.15
C LEU A 14 -18.59 7.29 14.47
N VAL A 15 -19.22 6.97 13.33
CA VAL A 15 -18.88 5.79 12.52
C VAL A 15 -17.46 5.90 11.98
N ASP A 16 -17.07 7.06 11.46
CA ASP A 16 -15.72 7.30 10.94
C ASP A 16 -14.66 7.07 12.03
N GLN A 17 -14.85 7.65 13.22
CA GLN A 17 -13.92 7.52 14.34
C GLN A 17 -13.81 6.08 14.87
N ALA A 18 -14.93 5.35 14.91
CA ALA A 18 -14.93 3.96 15.34
C ALA A 18 -14.28 3.04 14.29
N ALA A 19 -14.53 3.30 13.00
CA ALA A 19 -13.93 2.56 11.90
C ALA A 19 -12.42 2.80 11.81
N ASP A 20 -11.96 4.05 11.93
CA ASP A 20 -10.54 4.38 11.91
C ASP A 20 -9.79 3.70 13.08
N ARG A 21 -10.37 3.68 14.29
CA ARG A 21 -9.79 2.95 15.43
C ARG A 21 -9.73 1.43 15.23
N LEU A 22 -10.72 0.84 14.56
CA LEU A 22 -10.66 -0.58 14.20
C LEU A 22 -9.52 -0.85 13.21
N VAL A 23 -9.26 0.06 12.27
CA VAL A 23 -8.12 -0.04 11.35
C VAL A 23 -6.80 0.07 12.11
N GLU A 24 -6.66 1.04 13.01
CA GLU A 24 -5.46 1.20 13.86
C GLU A 24 -5.17 -0.04 14.72
N GLN A 25 -6.21 -0.78 15.12
CA GLN A 25 -6.10 -2.03 15.88
C GLN A 25 -5.85 -3.27 14.99
N GLY A 26 -5.77 -3.10 13.66
CA GLY A 26 -5.66 -4.22 12.71
C GLY A 26 -6.92 -5.10 12.65
N VAL A 27 -8.07 -4.61 13.12
CA VAL A 27 -9.33 -5.34 13.11
C VAL A 27 -10.10 -5.03 11.83
N ARG A 28 -10.61 -6.07 11.15
CA ARG A 28 -11.43 -5.90 9.94
C ARG A 28 -12.67 -5.05 10.23
N VAL A 29 -12.89 -4.00 9.44
CA VAL A 29 -14.05 -3.11 9.58
C VAL A 29 -15.27 -3.71 8.90
N THR A 30 -16.15 -4.31 9.71
CA THR A 30 -17.42 -4.91 9.32
C THR A 30 -18.55 -4.25 10.10
N VAL A 31 -19.80 -4.40 9.66
CA VAL A 31 -20.96 -3.88 10.41
C VAL A 31 -21.01 -4.46 11.84
N ALA A 32 -20.61 -5.73 12.00
CA ALA A 32 -20.56 -6.39 13.30
C ALA A 32 -19.46 -5.81 14.21
N SER A 33 -18.21 -5.74 13.74
CA SER A 33 -17.09 -5.19 14.52
C SER A 33 -17.27 -3.71 14.84
N LEU A 34 -17.84 -2.95 13.91
CA LEU A 34 -18.22 -1.55 14.13
C LEU A 34 -19.34 -1.42 15.16
N GLY A 35 -20.37 -2.26 15.09
CA GLY A 35 -21.46 -2.30 16.08
C GLY A 35 -20.97 -2.69 17.48
N ASP A 36 -19.97 -3.57 17.57
CA ASP A 36 -19.33 -3.94 18.83
C ASP A 36 -18.47 -2.79 19.38
N ALA A 37 -17.67 -2.13 18.53
CA ALA A 37 -16.87 -0.97 18.91
C ALA A 37 -17.75 0.17 19.42
N LEU A 38 -18.82 0.52 18.69
CA LEU A 38 -19.77 1.55 19.09
C LEU A 38 -20.50 1.21 20.39
N ARG A 39 -20.78 -0.08 20.66
CA ARG A 39 -21.35 -0.53 21.94
C ARG A 39 -20.37 -0.42 23.11
N ARG A 40 -19.08 -0.66 22.89
CA ARG A 40 -18.03 -0.52 23.93
C ARG A 40 -17.74 0.94 24.26
N ASP A 41 -17.65 1.80 23.25
CA ASP A 41 -17.34 3.22 23.42
C ASP A 41 -18.56 4.04 23.86
N GLY A 42 -19.75 3.60 23.47
CA GLY A 42 -20.99 4.35 23.61
C GLY A 42 -21.70 4.13 24.93
N GLY A 43 -21.18 4.73 26.00
CA GLY A 43 -22.00 5.08 27.16
C GLY A 43 -23.08 6.10 26.78
N GLY A 44 -24.18 5.65 26.19
CA GLY A 44 -25.38 6.47 25.87
C GLY A 44 -25.40 7.15 24.50
N ALA A 45 -24.28 7.66 23.98
CA ALA A 45 -24.25 8.40 22.70
C ALA A 45 -24.46 7.53 21.44
N ALA A 46 -24.05 6.26 21.48
CA ALA A 46 -24.24 5.32 20.37
C ALA A 46 -25.67 4.77 20.26
N LYS A 47 -26.55 5.05 21.24
CA LYS A 47 -27.91 4.52 21.32
C LYS A 47 -28.83 5.02 20.19
N GLY A 48 -28.38 6.04 19.43
CA GLY A 48 -29.13 6.64 18.33
C GLY A 48 -28.76 6.16 16.93
N VAL A 49 -27.72 5.33 16.74
CA VAL A 49 -27.40 4.80 15.41
C VAL A 49 -28.21 3.52 15.21
N ALA A 50 -29.28 3.60 14.39
CA ALA A 50 -30.03 2.40 14.05
C ALA A 50 -29.11 1.44 13.29
N VAL A 51 -29.15 0.15 13.66
CA VAL A 51 -28.35 -0.89 13.00
C VAL A 51 -28.60 -0.94 11.49
N ARG A 52 -29.79 -0.53 11.07
CA ARG A 52 -30.20 -0.40 9.67
C ARG A 52 -29.38 0.63 8.89
N ASP A 53 -28.96 1.72 9.53
CA ASP A 53 -28.27 2.84 8.87
C ASP A 53 -26.75 2.67 8.86
N LEU A 54 -26.21 1.84 9.77
CA LEU A 54 -24.78 1.53 9.85
C LEU A 54 -24.19 1.04 8.53
N GLY A 55 -24.95 0.25 7.76
CA GLY A 55 -24.48 -0.27 6.48
C GLY A 55 -24.17 0.84 5.46
N ALA A 56 -25.04 1.84 5.36
CA ALA A 56 -24.87 2.96 4.43
C ALA A 56 -23.74 3.89 4.87
N LEU A 57 -23.66 4.22 6.16
CA LEU A 57 -22.60 5.06 6.72
C LEU A 57 -21.22 4.39 6.59
N LEU A 58 -21.15 3.07 6.79
CA LEU A 58 -19.92 2.31 6.61
C LEU A 58 -19.51 2.22 5.14
N ALA A 59 -20.45 2.03 4.22
CA ALA A 59 -20.17 2.01 2.79
C ALA A 59 -19.59 3.37 2.32
N ASP A 60 -20.15 4.47 2.80
CA ASP A 60 -19.64 5.82 2.53
C ASP A 60 -18.21 5.99 3.06
N TRP A 61 -17.95 5.61 4.32
CA TRP A 61 -16.62 5.63 4.90
C TRP A 61 -15.61 4.79 4.09
N LYS A 62 -15.97 3.55 3.71
CA LYS A 62 -15.12 2.67 2.90
C LYS A 62 -14.77 3.30 1.55
N CYS A 63 -15.75 3.96 0.91
CA CYS A 63 -15.55 4.67 -0.35
C CYS A 63 -14.58 5.85 -0.18
N ARG A 64 -14.82 6.73 0.81
CA ARG A 64 -13.99 7.91 1.07
C ARG A 64 -12.55 7.54 1.43
N ARG A 65 -12.36 6.52 2.26
CA ARG A 65 -11.04 6.02 2.67
C ARG A 65 -10.39 5.07 1.66
N ARG A 66 -11.09 4.72 0.57
CA ARG A 66 -10.66 3.69 -0.40
C ARG A 66 -10.31 2.35 0.26
N TYR A 67 -10.96 2.04 1.37
CA TYR A 67 -10.66 0.90 2.21
C TYR A 67 -10.89 -0.40 1.45
N ARG A 68 -9.87 -1.26 1.40
CA ARG A 68 -9.98 -2.62 0.85
C ARG A 68 -9.78 -3.64 1.95
N GLU A 69 -10.83 -4.42 2.22
CA GLU A 69 -10.87 -5.40 3.32
C GLU A 69 -9.71 -6.40 3.30
N HIS A 70 -9.21 -6.76 2.11
CA HIS A 70 -8.10 -7.69 1.95
C HIS A 70 -6.71 -7.05 2.09
N LEU A 71 -6.61 -5.72 1.99
CA LEU A 71 -5.35 -4.99 2.19
C LEU A 71 -5.16 -4.60 3.65
N ALA A 72 -6.25 -4.31 4.36
CA ALA A 72 -6.22 -3.97 5.79
C ALA A 72 -5.69 -5.10 6.68
N VAL A 73 -5.80 -6.36 6.25
CA VAL A 73 -5.26 -7.52 6.98
C VAL A 73 -3.75 -7.65 6.80
N LEU A 74 -3.17 -7.03 5.77
CA LEU A 74 -1.77 -7.21 5.39
C LEU A 74 -0.81 -6.23 6.09
N ASP A 75 -1.33 -5.33 6.95
CA ASP A 75 -0.55 -4.30 7.67
C ASP A 75 0.50 -3.61 6.77
N LEU A 76 0.05 -3.25 5.56
CA LEU A 76 0.92 -2.71 4.53
C LEU A 76 1.14 -1.21 4.77
N PRO A 77 2.39 -0.72 4.69
CA PRO A 77 2.66 0.71 4.68
C PRO A 77 1.81 1.42 3.60
N GLU A 78 1.29 2.61 3.92
CA GLU A 78 0.32 3.34 3.07
C GLU A 78 0.83 3.56 1.63
N ASP A 79 2.14 3.74 1.48
CA ASP A 79 2.81 3.86 0.17
C ASP A 79 2.69 2.58 -0.67
N LEU A 80 2.75 1.42 -0.04
CA LEU A 80 2.66 0.10 -0.68
C LEU A 80 1.21 -0.23 -1.03
N GLU A 81 0.25 0.14 -0.16
CA GLU A 81 -1.18 0.03 -0.46
C GLU A 81 -1.55 0.87 -1.70
N ARG A 82 -1.03 2.10 -1.79
CA ARG A 82 -1.25 2.99 -2.94
C ARG A 82 -0.72 2.40 -4.23
N VAL A 83 0.49 1.84 -4.22
CA VAL A 83 1.10 1.17 -5.38
C VAL A 83 0.29 -0.06 -5.79
N LEU A 84 -0.12 -0.90 -4.85
CA LEU A 84 -0.93 -2.09 -5.14
C LEU A 84 -2.31 -1.72 -5.69
N ALA A 85 -2.94 -0.66 -5.18
CA ALA A 85 -4.21 -0.16 -5.70
C ALA A 85 -4.07 0.34 -7.15
N THR A 86 -2.98 1.05 -7.48
CA THR A 86 -2.69 1.48 -8.85
C THR A 86 -2.48 0.28 -9.79
N VAL A 87 -1.70 -0.72 -9.35
CA VAL A 87 -1.44 -1.94 -10.14
C VAL A 87 -2.72 -2.76 -10.35
N ALA A 88 -3.54 -2.95 -9.32
CA ALA A 88 -4.81 -3.66 -9.43
C ALA A 88 -5.77 -2.96 -10.41
N THR A 89 -5.80 -1.63 -10.39
CA THR A 89 -6.63 -0.84 -11.32
C THR A 89 -6.13 -0.96 -12.76
N ALA A 90 -4.82 -0.92 -12.97
CA ALA A 90 -4.22 -1.13 -14.29
C ALA A 90 -4.48 -2.55 -14.83
N LEU A 91 -4.41 -3.57 -13.97
CA LEU A 91 -4.73 -4.96 -14.35
C LEU A 91 -6.21 -5.15 -14.67
N ALA A 92 -7.12 -4.50 -13.93
CA ALA A 92 -8.54 -4.52 -14.23
C ALA A 92 -8.86 -3.86 -15.57
N ALA A 93 -8.20 -2.73 -15.89
CA ALA A 93 -8.33 -2.05 -17.18
C ALA A 93 -7.70 -2.84 -18.35
N SER A 94 -6.78 -3.76 -18.06
CA SER A 94 -6.08 -4.57 -19.08
C SER A 94 -6.76 -5.91 -19.36
N ARG A 95 -7.85 -6.26 -18.66
CA ARG A 95 -8.61 -7.47 -18.98
C ARG A 95 -9.38 -7.24 -20.28
N PRO A 96 -9.15 -8.04 -21.34
CA PRO A 96 -9.97 -7.96 -22.55
C PRO A 96 -11.42 -8.29 -22.19
N HIS A 97 -12.35 -7.44 -22.61
CA HIS A 97 -13.79 -7.73 -22.64
C HIS A 97 -13.99 -8.98 -23.52
N VAL A 98 -14.02 -10.15 -22.89
CA VAL A 98 -14.53 -11.37 -23.54
C VAL A 98 -16.03 -11.16 -23.66
N GLY A 99 -16.48 -11.15 -24.91
CA GLY A 99 -17.76 -10.59 -25.35
C GLY A 99 -18.97 -11.07 -24.57
N ASP A 100 -19.77 -10.10 -24.16
CA ASP A 100 -21.17 -10.28 -23.81
C ASP A 100 -21.94 -10.56 -25.10
N GLY A 101 -22.27 -11.82 -25.29
CA GLY A 101 -22.95 -12.32 -26.48
C GLY A 101 -23.74 -13.56 -26.15
N ILE A 102 -24.73 -13.45 -25.25
CA ILE A 102 -25.90 -14.33 -25.23
C ILE A 102 -27.13 -13.50 -24.86
N GLU A 103 -27.91 -13.15 -25.89
CA GLU A 103 -29.34 -12.89 -25.77
C GLU A 103 -30.08 -14.21 -25.51
N THR A 104 -31.00 -14.21 -24.54
CA THR A 104 -32.23 -15.04 -24.38
C THR A 104 -32.70 -14.79 -22.94
N GLY A 105 -33.92 -14.45 -22.58
CA GLY A 105 -35.20 -14.43 -23.26
C GLY A 105 -36.27 -14.62 -22.17
N SER A 106 -37.13 -13.61 -22.01
CA SER A 106 -38.53 -13.62 -21.52
C SER A 106 -38.99 -14.45 -20.29
N SER A 107 -39.70 -13.71 -19.42
CA SER A 107 -40.94 -14.06 -18.68
C SER A 107 -40.92 -14.99 -17.45
N GLY A 108 -41.43 -14.44 -16.34
CA GLY A 108 -42.57 -15.05 -15.66
C GLY A 108 -42.45 -15.31 -14.15
N SER A 109 -43.39 -14.69 -13.42
CA SER A 109 -44.06 -15.18 -12.21
C SER A 109 -43.42 -14.97 -10.83
N ASP A 110 -44.12 -14.13 -10.07
CA ASP A 110 -44.52 -14.27 -8.66
C ASP A 110 -44.27 -15.64 -8.01
N GLY A 111 -43.82 -15.60 -6.75
CA GLY A 111 -43.83 -16.75 -5.85
C GLY A 111 -42.87 -16.60 -4.67
N ASP A 112 -43.40 -16.15 -3.54
CA ASP A 112 -42.88 -16.32 -2.19
C ASP A 112 -41.98 -17.56 -1.99
N ARG A 113 -40.68 -17.35 -1.71
CA ARG A 113 -39.83 -18.35 -1.04
C ARG A 113 -38.81 -17.67 -0.11
N HIS A 114 -38.94 -18.01 1.17
CA HIS A 114 -38.00 -17.79 2.27
C HIS A 114 -36.52 -17.80 1.88
N PRO A 115 -35.68 -16.84 2.32
CA PRO A 115 -34.23 -16.99 2.29
C PRO A 115 -33.78 -17.72 3.58
N ALA A 116 -34.08 -19.01 3.67
CA ALA A 116 -33.47 -19.90 4.66
C ALA A 116 -32.38 -20.73 3.96
N GLY A 117 -31.15 -20.22 4.01
CA GLY A 117 -29.98 -20.91 3.47
C GLY A 117 -28.90 -19.93 3.04
N TRP A 118 -28.11 -19.43 4.00
CA TRP A 118 -26.79 -18.90 3.65
C TRP A 118 -26.03 -20.03 2.93
N PRO A 119 -25.53 -19.84 1.70
CA PRO A 119 -24.82 -20.90 1.01
C PRO A 119 -23.51 -21.19 1.76
N THR A 120 -23.43 -22.39 2.34
CA THR A 120 -22.19 -23.03 2.80
C THR A 120 -21.06 -22.90 1.78
N SER A 121 -21.40 -22.77 0.48
CA SER A 121 -20.44 -22.54 -0.60
C SER A 121 -19.60 -21.27 -0.46
N THR A 122 -20.04 -20.24 0.27
CA THR A 122 -19.20 -19.06 0.53
C THR A 122 -18.17 -19.32 1.62
N HIS A 123 -18.52 -20.10 2.64
CA HIS A 123 -17.60 -20.51 3.69
C HIS A 123 -16.56 -21.52 3.15
N ASP A 124 -17.02 -22.49 2.36
CA ASP A 124 -16.14 -23.46 1.69
C ASP A 124 -15.18 -22.78 0.71
N ARG A 125 -15.64 -21.73 0.00
CA ARG A 125 -14.78 -20.91 -0.86
C ARG A 125 -13.74 -20.10 -0.08
N LEU A 126 -14.10 -19.58 1.10
CA LEU A 126 -13.15 -18.86 1.95
C LEU A 126 -12.11 -19.82 2.56
N ALA A 127 -12.52 -21.02 2.95
CA ALA A 127 -11.60 -22.06 3.42
C ALA A 127 -10.62 -22.47 2.31
N ALA A 128 -11.12 -22.74 1.10
CA ALA A 128 -10.28 -23.06 -0.06
C ALA A 128 -9.29 -21.92 -0.41
N MET A 129 -9.73 -20.66 -0.36
CA MET A 129 -8.84 -19.52 -0.57
C MET A 129 -7.78 -19.37 0.52
N ALA A 130 -8.09 -19.70 1.77
CA ALA A 130 -7.13 -19.67 2.87
C ALA A 130 -6.05 -20.76 2.69
N ASP A 131 -6.45 -21.95 2.26
CA ASP A 131 -5.54 -23.07 1.95
C ASP A 131 -4.64 -22.71 0.76
N ASP A 132 -5.19 -22.10 -0.30
CA ASP A 132 -4.42 -21.62 -1.46
C ASP A 132 -3.40 -20.54 -1.06
N ILE A 133 -3.77 -19.61 -0.18
CA ILE A 133 -2.85 -18.59 0.35
C ILE A 133 -1.73 -19.25 1.17
N GLY A 134 -2.05 -20.26 1.97
CA GLY A 134 -1.07 -21.05 2.72
C GLY A 134 -0.07 -21.74 1.79
N ALA A 135 -0.59 -22.46 0.79
CA ALA A 135 0.23 -23.16 -0.20
C ALA A 135 1.10 -22.20 -1.02
N LEU A 136 0.58 -21.04 -1.42
CA LEU A 136 1.35 -20.02 -2.14
C LEU A 136 2.45 -19.41 -1.26
N ARG A 137 2.18 -19.16 0.03
CA ARG A 137 3.21 -18.68 0.97
C ARG A 137 4.31 -19.70 1.17
N GLU A 138 3.96 -20.98 1.29
CA GLU A 138 4.92 -22.07 1.43
C GLU A 138 5.76 -22.24 0.15
N GLN A 139 5.15 -22.12 -1.03
CA GLN A 139 5.87 -22.12 -2.30
C GLN A 139 6.80 -20.91 -2.43
N VAL A 140 6.38 -19.71 -2.02
CA VAL A 140 7.23 -18.50 -2.02
C VAL A 140 8.39 -18.65 -1.03
N ALA A 141 8.15 -19.23 0.14
CA ALA A 141 9.20 -19.51 1.13
C ALA A 141 10.17 -20.60 0.64
N ALA A 142 9.67 -21.66 0.00
CA ALA A 142 10.49 -22.69 -0.61
C ALA A 142 11.31 -22.14 -1.78
N LEU A 143 10.73 -21.25 -2.60
CA LEU A 143 11.43 -20.56 -3.70
C LEU A 143 12.45 -19.53 -3.21
N SER A 144 12.22 -18.88 -2.07
CA SER A 144 13.18 -17.95 -1.47
C SER A 144 14.35 -18.68 -0.80
N GLN A 145 14.10 -19.83 -0.16
CA GLN A 145 15.14 -20.69 0.42
C GLN A 145 15.94 -21.46 -0.63
N SER A 146 15.30 -21.87 -1.74
CA SER A 146 15.97 -22.54 -2.87
C SER A 146 16.64 -21.57 -3.84
N ARG A 147 16.38 -20.26 -3.74
CA ARG A 147 17.20 -19.23 -4.36
C ARG A 147 18.53 -19.12 -3.63
N SER A 148 19.42 -20.07 -3.92
CA SER A 148 20.86 -19.85 -3.87
C SER A 148 21.15 -18.45 -4.43
N LYS A 149 21.84 -17.61 -3.65
CA LYS A 149 22.32 -16.27 -4.02
C LYS A 149 22.41 -16.17 -5.54
N PRO A 150 21.56 -15.37 -6.22
CA PRO A 150 21.60 -15.32 -7.68
C PRO A 150 23.05 -15.08 -8.06
N PRO A 151 23.63 -15.91 -8.96
CA PRO A 151 25.02 -15.74 -9.34
C PRO A 151 25.20 -14.29 -9.73
N LYS A 152 26.24 -13.63 -9.19
CA LYS A 152 26.63 -12.26 -9.54
C LYS A 152 27.00 -12.24 -11.02
N THR A 153 26.01 -12.31 -11.90
CA THR A 153 26.22 -12.18 -13.32
C THR A 153 26.56 -10.71 -13.51
N LYS A 154 27.82 -10.44 -13.87
CA LYS A 154 28.24 -9.21 -14.55
C LYS A 154 27.39 -9.07 -15.82
N ARG A 155 26.14 -8.64 -15.67
CA ARG A 155 25.25 -8.37 -16.80
C ARG A 155 25.40 -6.89 -17.10
N GLU A 156 26.26 -6.59 -18.07
CA GLU A 156 26.34 -5.32 -18.80
C GLU A 156 25.07 -5.06 -19.64
N GLY A 157 23.91 -5.51 -19.17
CA GLY A 157 22.61 -5.23 -19.78
C GLY A 157 21.87 -4.26 -18.87
N ARG A 158 21.54 -3.06 -19.40
CA ARG A 158 20.67 -2.09 -18.72
C ARG A 158 19.49 -2.81 -18.07
N LYS A 159 19.38 -2.73 -16.73
CA LYS A 159 18.23 -3.25 -15.98
C LYS A 159 16.96 -2.67 -16.65
N ARG A 160 16.06 -3.52 -17.16
CA ARG A 160 14.77 -3.13 -17.75
C ARG A 160 13.63 -3.53 -16.81
N GLY A 161 12.51 -2.80 -16.87
CA GLY A 161 11.29 -3.11 -16.11
C GLY A 161 11.32 -2.62 -14.66
N LEU A 162 10.59 -3.32 -13.79
CA LEU A 162 10.32 -2.91 -12.40
C LEU A 162 11.59 -2.64 -11.58
N ALA A 163 12.63 -3.48 -11.73
CA ALA A 163 13.90 -3.30 -11.02
C ALA A 163 14.60 -1.97 -11.36
N ALA A 164 14.45 -1.48 -12.59
CA ALA A 164 15.02 -0.21 -13.01
C ALA A 164 14.26 0.98 -12.41
N VAL A 165 12.93 0.86 -12.33
CA VAL A 165 12.07 1.86 -11.68
C VAL A 165 12.38 1.95 -10.20
N MET A 166 12.48 0.81 -9.51
CA MET A 166 12.83 0.76 -8.09
C MET A 166 14.23 1.33 -7.82
N ALA A 167 15.22 0.97 -8.64
CA ALA A 167 16.57 1.54 -8.54
C ALA A 167 16.55 3.07 -8.70
N ARG A 168 15.77 3.58 -9.66
CA ARG A 168 15.65 5.03 -9.89
C ARG A 168 15.02 5.73 -8.69
N LEU A 169 13.92 5.21 -8.16
CA LEU A 169 13.24 5.78 -7.00
C LEU A 169 14.14 5.78 -5.76
N PHE A 170 14.84 4.66 -5.52
CA PHE A 170 15.81 4.53 -4.45
C PHE A 170 16.89 5.62 -4.53
N TRP A 171 17.54 5.74 -5.70
CA TRP A 171 18.57 6.76 -5.89
C TRP A 171 18.02 8.17 -5.81
N ASP A 172 16.83 8.45 -6.36
CA ASP A 172 16.23 9.79 -6.26
C ASP A 172 15.90 10.16 -4.80
N ARG A 173 15.40 9.20 -4.00
CA ARG A 173 15.16 9.40 -2.55
C ARG A 173 16.46 9.64 -1.79
N MET A 174 17.51 8.89 -2.10
CA MET A 174 18.83 9.06 -1.48
C MET A 174 19.45 10.42 -1.81
N MET A 175 19.32 10.89 -3.04
CA MET A 175 19.80 12.22 -3.43
C MET A 175 19.03 13.33 -2.69
N GLN A 176 17.73 13.17 -2.45
CA GLN A 176 16.97 14.12 -1.61
C GLN A 176 17.51 14.17 -0.18
N HIS A 177 17.78 13.01 0.43
CA HIS A 177 18.38 12.93 1.76
C HIS A 177 19.74 13.64 1.82
N PHE A 178 20.60 13.46 0.81
CA PHE A 178 21.86 14.18 0.70
C PHE A 178 21.69 15.68 0.56
N VAL A 179 20.71 16.14 -0.22
CA VAL A 179 20.37 17.57 -0.33
C VAL A 179 19.92 18.12 1.02
N GLU A 180 19.10 17.40 1.76
CA GLU A 180 18.66 17.79 3.11
C GLU A 180 19.85 17.91 4.07
N ALA A 181 20.75 16.93 4.08
CA ALA A 181 21.96 16.96 4.89
C ALA A 181 22.89 18.13 4.52
N ILE A 182 23.08 18.40 3.23
CA ILE A 182 23.90 19.53 2.76
C ILE A 182 23.24 20.87 3.12
N ARG A 183 21.93 21.00 2.99
CA ARG A 183 21.22 22.22 3.38
C ARG A 183 21.33 22.52 4.87
N LYS A 184 21.39 21.48 5.70
CA LYS A 184 21.50 21.59 7.15
C LYS A 184 22.92 21.91 7.62
N GLU A 185 23.92 21.28 7.03
CA GLU A 185 25.30 21.25 7.57
C GLU A 185 26.34 21.86 6.62
N GLY A 186 25.91 22.32 5.44
CA GLY A 186 26.77 22.89 4.41
C GLY A 186 27.33 21.86 3.43
N PRO A 187 28.22 22.29 2.51
CA PRO A 187 28.78 21.44 1.47
C PRO A 187 29.55 20.24 2.02
N LYS A 188 29.31 19.05 1.45
CA LYS A 188 29.86 17.76 1.91
C LYS A 188 30.59 17.00 0.80
N THR A 189 31.63 16.27 1.19
CA THR A 189 32.33 15.28 0.35
C THR A 189 31.52 14.00 0.22
N ALA A 190 31.87 13.13 -0.75
CA ALA A 190 31.20 11.83 -0.89
C ALA A 190 31.32 10.94 0.36
N SER A 191 32.45 11.00 1.08
CA SER A 191 32.65 10.27 2.34
C SER A 191 31.78 10.81 3.47
N GLU A 192 31.63 12.13 3.56
CA GLU A 192 30.75 12.75 4.54
C GLU A 192 29.28 12.44 4.23
N LEU A 193 28.88 12.39 2.95
CA LEU A 193 27.54 11.95 2.54
C LEU A 193 27.30 10.47 2.84
N LEU A 194 28.29 9.60 2.66
CA LEU A 194 28.17 8.19 3.05
C LEU A 194 27.90 8.06 4.55
N ALA A 195 28.57 8.88 5.36
CA ALA A 195 28.42 8.88 6.81
C ALA A 195 27.07 9.41 7.31
N THR A 196 26.25 10.04 6.45
CA THR A 196 24.88 10.44 6.83
C THR A 196 23.86 9.33 6.62
N LEU A 197 24.21 8.24 5.92
CA LEU A 197 23.31 7.10 5.76
C LEU A 197 23.24 6.26 7.03
N ASP A 198 22.05 5.86 7.41
CA ASP A 198 21.84 4.91 8.50
C ASP A 198 22.18 3.47 8.09
N ALA A 199 22.31 2.59 9.08
CA ALA A 199 22.64 1.18 8.85
C ALA A 199 21.56 0.48 8.00
N ASP A 200 20.29 0.83 8.21
CA ASP A 200 19.15 0.24 7.51
C ASP A 200 19.17 0.56 6.01
N ALA A 201 19.49 1.81 5.62
CA ALA A 201 19.64 2.19 4.22
C ALA A 201 20.82 1.48 3.54
N LEU A 202 21.93 1.27 4.27
CA LEU A 202 23.08 0.52 3.77
C LEU A 202 22.75 -0.95 3.55
N GLU A 203 22.05 -1.60 4.49
CA GLU A 203 21.62 -2.99 4.37
C GLU A 203 20.59 -3.18 3.24
N MET A 204 19.64 -2.26 3.12
CA MET A 204 18.67 -2.25 2.03
C MET A 204 19.37 -2.12 0.66
N ALA A 205 20.38 -1.26 0.57
CA ALA A 205 21.14 -1.09 -0.67
C ALA A 205 21.92 -2.35 -1.06
N GLU A 206 22.57 -2.99 -0.08
CA GLU A 206 23.34 -4.21 -0.30
C GLU A 206 22.46 -5.39 -0.71
N SER A 207 21.25 -5.51 -0.13
CA SER A 207 20.32 -6.59 -0.44
C SER A 207 19.62 -6.41 -1.79
N ALA A 208 19.21 -5.19 -2.15
CA ALA A 208 18.41 -4.91 -3.34
C ALA A 208 19.23 -4.52 -4.58
N PHE A 209 20.42 -3.93 -4.38
CA PHE A 209 21.20 -3.31 -5.45
C PHE A 209 22.66 -3.74 -5.43
N GLU A 210 23.52 -2.90 -4.90
CA GLU A 210 24.96 -3.06 -4.83
C GLU A 210 25.45 -2.39 -3.55
N ARG A 211 26.57 -2.88 -3.01
CA ARG A 211 27.17 -2.30 -1.81
C ARG A 211 27.54 -0.85 -2.09
N ILE A 212 27.03 0.06 -1.26
CA ILE A 212 27.32 1.48 -1.36
C ILE A 212 28.69 1.74 -0.74
N ASP A 213 29.56 2.34 -1.53
CA ASP A 213 30.84 2.86 -1.07
C ASP A 213 31.02 4.32 -1.51
N THR A 214 32.09 4.94 -1.03
CA THR A 214 32.41 6.34 -1.33
C THR A 214 32.58 6.58 -2.84
N SER A 215 33.09 5.59 -3.58
CA SER A 215 33.33 5.73 -5.02
C SER A 215 32.01 5.75 -5.81
N LEU A 216 31.06 4.89 -5.43
CA LEU A 216 29.74 4.84 -6.02
C LEU A 216 28.96 6.12 -5.74
N ILE A 217 29.01 6.64 -4.50
CA ILE A 217 28.37 7.92 -4.17
C ILE A 217 28.98 9.05 -5.01
N ALA A 218 30.31 9.13 -5.10
CA ALA A 218 30.98 10.13 -5.92
C ALA A 218 30.57 10.03 -7.40
N GLU A 219 30.46 8.82 -7.95
CA GLU A 219 29.98 8.58 -9.31
C GLU A 219 28.53 9.06 -9.50
N LYS A 220 27.61 8.65 -8.62
CA LYS A 220 26.19 8.99 -8.73
C LYS A 220 25.94 10.47 -8.54
N VAL A 221 26.55 11.09 -7.53
CA VAL A 221 26.45 12.54 -7.30
C VAL A 221 27.08 13.30 -8.47
N GLY A 222 28.24 12.86 -8.96
CA GLY A 222 28.91 13.44 -10.13
C GLY A 222 28.07 13.35 -11.42
N GLU A 223 27.31 12.28 -11.63
CA GLU A 223 26.34 12.20 -12.72
C GLU A 223 25.21 13.23 -12.56
N ARG A 224 24.73 13.49 -11.35
CA ARG A 224 23.71 14.51 -11.09
C ARG A 224 24.24 15.93 -11.27
N VAL A 225 25.47 16.21 -10.83
CA VAL A 225 26.17 17.49 -11.11
C VAL A 225 26.27 17.73 -12.61
N ARG A 226 26.72 16.73 -13.40
CA ARG A 226 26.80 16.84 -14.87
C ARG A 226 25.44 17.13 -15.52
N ARG A 227 24.37 16.57 -14.98
CA ARG A 227 22.98 16.80 -15.42
C ARG A 227 22.38 18.10 -14.87
N LYS A 228 23.15 18.90 -14.11
CA LYS A 228 22.71 20.12 -13.42
C LYS A 228 21.45 19.88 -12.57
N ASN A 229 21.43 18.77 -11.86
CA ASN A 229 20.32 18.35 -11.02
C ASN A 229 20.79 18.07 -9.59
N TYR A 230 20.01 18.51 -8.59
CA TYR A 230 20.26 18.43 -7.14
C TYR A 230 21.52 19.14 -6.60
N PHE A 231 22.66 19.02 -7.26
CA PHE A 231 23.96 19.42 -6.72
C PHE A 231 24.79 20.26 -7.68
N ARG A 232 25.65 21.11 -7.10
CA ARG A 232 26.80 21.74 -7.75
C ARG A 232 28.07 21.31 -7.03
N GLN A 233 29.18 21.21 -7.77
CA GLN A 233 30.49 20.91 -7.16
C GLN A 233 31.22 22.23 -6.87
N THR A 234 31.73 22.37 -5.65
CA THR A 234 32.55 23.52 -5.24
C THR A 234 33.99 23.34 -5.73
N PRO A 235 34.79 24.43 -5.79
CA PRO A 235 36.21 24.35 -6.17
C PRO A 235 37.03 23.39 -5.30
N ASP A 236 36.65 23.24 -4.03
CA ASP A 236 37.31 22.37 -3.06
C ASP A 236 36.93 20.88 -3.19
N GLY A 237 36.17 20.52 -4.24
CA GLY A 237 35.74 19.15 -4.49
C GLY A 237 34.57 18.68 -3.65
N ARG A 238 33.91 19.56 -2.88
CA ARG A 238 32.70 19.25 -2.11
C ARG A 238 31.45 19.41 -2.98
N TYR A 239 30.37 18.75 -2.59
CA TYR A 239 29.06 18.89 -3.20
C TYR A 239 28.20 19.82 -2.37
N ASP A 240 27.58 20.78 -3.04
CA ASP A 240 26.63 21.73 -2.48
C ASP A 240 25.26 21.55 -3.17
N ALA A 241 24.18 21.90 -2.49
CA ALA A 241 22.83 21.81 -3.05
C ALA A 241 22.62 22.94 -4.08
N LEU A 242 21.86 22.63 -5.15
CA LEU A 242 21.36 23.63 -6.09
C LEU A 242 20.20 24.45 -5.50
#